data_AF-A0A8H7XKA0-F1
#
_entry.id   AF-A0A8H7XKA0-F1
#
_cell.length_a   1.000
_cell.length_b   1.000
_cell.length_c   1.000
_cell.angle_alpha   90.00
_cell.angle_beta   90.00
_cell.angle_gamma   90.00
#
_symmetry.space_group_name_H-M   'P 1'
#
loop_
_entity.id
_entity.type
_entity.pdbx_description
1 polymer ?
#
loop_
_entity_poly.entity_id
_entity_poly.type
_entity_poly.pdbx_seq_one_letter_code
_entity_poly.pdbx_strand_id
1 'polypeptide(L)'
;MAEEVPPGFPQMTLGVMRAVCALTVLYPGKEGQGILCEVLDALFKSSWIERRKTNEKEVLEEVLAGVLGGEEAGKVLAMAGKEGKEVLNKNTDLAFQDGGFGLPYFVATDSKGRTECFWGVDHIGQLTQHLGLEKPEAGGWKAVL
;
A
#
# COMPACT_ATOMS: atom_id res chain seq x y z
N MET A 1 -13.01 -19.32 3.01
CA MET A 1 -12.85 -17.96 3.58
C MET A 1 -12.42 -18.12 5.02
N ALA A 2 -11.60 -17.22 5.56
CA ALA A 2 -11.34 -17.19 7.00
C ALA A 2 -12.65 -16.88 7.73
N GLU A 3 -12.96 -17.63 8.79
CA GLU A 3 -14.21 -17.48 9.55
C GLU A 3 -14.17 -16.28 10.50
N GLU A 4 -12.98 -15.76 10.79
CA GLU A 4 -12.77 -14.64 11.71
C GLU A 4 -11.85 -13.58 11.11
N VAL A 5 -12.15 -12.32 11.38
CA VAL A 5 -11.28 -11.17 11.08
C VAL A 5 -10.21 -11.00 12.16
N PRO A 6 -9.07 -10.33 11.88
CA PRO A 6 -8.10 -9.97 12.91
C PRO A 6 -8.77 -9.22 14.09
N PRO A 7 -8.33 -9.44 15.34
CA PRO A 7 -8.88 -8.73 16.49
C PRO A 7 -8.79 -7.22 16.31
N GLY A 8 -9.89 -6.51 16.60
CA GLY A 8 -9.97 -5.06 16.46
C GLY A 8 -10.08 -4.56 15.01
N PHE A 9 -10.45 -5.43 14.07
CA PHE A 9 -10.68 -5.04 12.69
C PHE A 9 -11.99 -4.20 12.52
N PRO A 10 -11.97 -3.11 11.73
CA PRO A 10 -10.81 -2.51 11.09
C PRO A 10 -9.92 -1.73 12.09
N GLN A 11 -8.62 -2.00 12.07
CA GLN A 11 -7.63 -1.28 12.88
C GLN A 11 -7.48 0.16 12.38
N MET A 12 -7.26 1.12 13.28
CA MET A 12 -6.94 2.51 12.92
C MET A 12 -5.49 2.59 12.42
N THR A 13 -5.28 2.55 11.10
CA THR A 13 -3.95 2.46 10.47
C THR A 13 -3.25 3.79 10.24
N LEU A 14 -3.73 4.90 10.81
CA LEU A 14 -3.16 6.24 10.57
C LEU A 14 -1.64 6.33 10.83
N GLY A 15 -1.16 5.71 11.91
CA GLY A 15 0.27 5.65 12.23
C GLY A 15 1.07 4.84 11.19
N VAL A 16 0.53 3.71 10.77
CA VAL A 16 1.10 2.84 9.74
C VAL A 16 1.21 3.58 8.41
N MET A 17 0.13 4.21 7.95
CA MET A 17 0.09 4.90 6.65
C MET A 17 1.02 6.11 6.62
N ARG A 18 1.18 6.81 7.75
CA ARG A 18 2.18 7.88 7.90
C ARG A 18 3.61 7.37 7.83
N ALA A 19 3.91 6.23 8.45
CA ALA A 19 5.22 5.60 8.36
C ALA A 19 5.54 5.15 6.92
N VAL A 20 4.57 4.52 6.24
CA VAL A 20 4.71 4.15 4.82
C VAL A 20 4.94 5.39 3.94
N CYS A 21 4.27 6.51 4.20
CA CYS A 21 4.52 7.75 3.47
C CYS A 21 5.88 8.38 3.80
N ALA A 22 6.35 8.29 5.04
CA ALA A 22 7.70 8.73 5.40
C ALA A 22 8.78 7.89 4.70
N LEU A 23 8.54 6.59 4.54
CA LEU A 23 9.42 5.68 3.80
C LEU A 23 9.63 6.14 2.35
N THR A 24 8.57 6.59 1.66
CA THR A 24 8.69 7.05 0.26
C THR A 24 9.45 8.38 0.12
N VAL A 25 9.53 9.17 1.19
CA VAL A 25 10.36 10.38 1.25
C VAL A 25 11.83 10.02 1.46
N LEU A 26 12.10 9.07 2.35
CA LEU A 26 13.47 8.62 2.66
C LEU A 26 14.11 7.82 1.53
N TYR A 27 13.31 6.99 0.85
CA TYR A 27 13.76 6.17 -0.27
C TYR A 27 12.91 6.50 -1.51
N PRO A 28 13.25 7.57 -2.23
CA PRO A 28 12.59 7.89 -3.48
C PRO A 28 13.09 7.00 -4.63
N GLY A 29 12.34 6.97 -5.72
CA GLY A 29 12.74 6.31 -6.96
C GLY A 29 12.58 4.79 -6.96
N LYS A 30 13.20 4.14 -7.95
CA LYS A 30 12.95 2.72 -8.27
C LYS A 30 13.43 1.75 -7.17
N GLU A 31 14.57 2.03 -6.56
CA GLU A 31 15.09 1.23 -5.45
C GLU A 31 14.18 1.35 -4.23
N GLY A 32 13.78 2.58 -3.89
CA GLY A 32 12.83 2.84 -2.82
C GLY A 32 11.44 2.22 -3.04
N GLN A 33 11.01 2.09 -4.31
CA GLN A 33 9.81 1.32 -4.64
C GLN A 33 9.94 -0.16 -4.26
N GLY A 34 11.11 -0.77 -4.45
CA GLY A 34 11.38 -2.15 -4.00
C GLY A 34 11.24 -2.28 -2.49
N ILE A 35 11.87 -1.37 -1.74
CA ILE A 35 11.79 -1.31 -0.27
C ILE A 35 10.33 -1.11 0.20
N LEU A 36 9.59 -0.22 -0.46
CA LEU A 36 8.17 -0.01 -0.18
C LEU A 36 7.36 -1.31 -0.33
N CYS A 37 7.58 -2.06 -1.41
CA CYS A 37 6.90 -3.34 -1.63
C CYS A 37 7.21 -4.34 -0.52
N GLU A 38 8.49 -4.50 -0.12
CA GLU A 38 8.89 -5.41 0.96
C GLU A 38 8.25 -5.03 2.31
N VAL A 39 8.20 -3.72 2.63
CA VAL A 39 7.56 -3.22 3.85
C VAL A 39 6.05 -3.46 3.81
N LEU A 40 5.38 -3.22 2.67
CA LEU A 40 3.95 -3.48 2.53
C LEU A 40 3.65 -4.98 2.68
N ASP A 41 4.43 -5.86 2.06
CA ASP A 41 4.27 -7.31 2.19
C ASP A 41 4.39 -7.76 3.66
N ALA A 42 5.38 -7.24 4.39
CA ALA A 42 5.56 -7.52 5.81
C ALA A 42 4.38 -7.01 6.65
N LEU A 43 3.90 -5.78 6.42
CA LEU A 43 2.75 -5.21 7.13
C LEU A 43 1.46 -5.97 6.84
N PHE A 44 1.20 -6.32 5.58
CA PHE A 44 0.03 -7.10 5.19
C PHE A 44 0.07 -8.50 5.82
N LYS A 45 1.21 -9.19 5.75
CA LYS A 45 1.39 -10.50 6.41
C LYS A 45 1.17 -10.39 7.92
N SER A 46 1.80 -9.45 8.60
CA SER A 46 1.69 -9.32 10.05
C SER A 46 0.28 -8.93 10.50
N SER A 47 -0.42 -8.07 9.77
CA SER A 47 -1.79 -7.66 10.10
C SER A 47 -2.81 -8.77 9.80
N TRP A 48 -2.79 -9.32 8.59
CA TRP A 48 -3.84 -10.20 8.09
C TRP A 48 -3.62 -11.69 8.36
N ILE A 49 -2.36 -12.15 8.29
CA ILE A 49 -2.03 -13.56 8.45
C ILE A 49 -1.67 -13.85 9.91
N GLU A 50 -0.78 -13.04 10.47
CA GLU A 50 -0.28 -13.24 11.85
C GLU A 50 -1.20 -12.58 12.90
N ARG A 51 -2.23 -11.84 12.47
CA ARG A 51 -3.23 -11.17 13.31
C ARG A 51 -2.60 -10.25 14.38
N ARG A 52 -1.43 -9.66 14.08
CA ARG A 52 -0.72 -8.72 14.96
C ARG A 52 -1.37 -7.34 14.91
N LYS A 53 -1.25 -6.58 16.00
CA LYS A 53 -1.77 -5.22 16.11
C LYS A 53 -0.79 -4.19 15.54
N THR A 54 -0.60 -4.20 14.23
CA THR A 54 0.35 -3.31 13.53
C THR A 54 0.09 -1.82 13.72
N ASN A 55 -1.08 -1.43 14.24
CA ASN A 55 -1.40 -0.06 14.62
C ASN A 55 -0.84 0.37 15.98
N GLU A 56 -0.34 -0.57 16.80
CA GLU A 56 0.42 -0.27 18.02
C GLU A 56 1.87 0.07 17.65
N LYS A 57 2.46 1.04 18.36
CA LYS A 57 3.76 1.63 17.97
C LYS A 57 4.88 0.60 17.99
N GLU A 58 4.92 -0.22 19.03
CA GLU A 58 5.95 -1.22 19.27
C GLU A 58 5.90 -2.31 18.20
N VAL A 59 4.69 -2.77 17.84
CA VAL A 59 4.49 -3.76 16.77
C VAL A 59 4.88 -3.20 15.41
N LEU A 60 4.53 -1.94 15.12
CA LEU A 60 4.93 -1.27 13.87
C LEU A 60 6.46 -1.16 13.77
N GLU A 61 7.12 -0.76 14.86
CA GLU A 61 8.58 -0.66 14.91
C GLU A 61 9.26 -2.00 14.66
N GLU A 62 8.78 -3.08 15.30
CA GLU A 62 9.30 -4.43 15.08
C GLU A 62 9.14 -4.89 13.62
N VAL A 63 7.99 -4.65 13.01
CA VAL A 63 7.74 -5.04 11.60
C VAL A 63 8.65 -4.25 10.66
N LEU A 64 8.79 -2.93 10.85
CA LEU A 64 9.67 -2.10 10.05
C LEU A 64 11.14 -2.50 10.22
N ALA A 65 11.59 -2.73 11.46
CA ALA A 65 12.96 -3.12 11.75
C ALA A 65 13.31 -4.51 11.19
N GLY A 66 12.33 -5.41 11.08
CA GLY A 66 12.51 -6.72 10.44
C GLY A 66 12.83 -6.65 8.95
N VAL A 67 12.43 -5.57 8.27
CA VAL A 67 12.70 -5.34 6.83
C VAL A 67 13.88 -4.39 6.63
N LEU A 68 13.88 -3.26 7.34
CA LEU A 68 14.81 -2.15 7.10
C LEU A 68 16.06 -2.19 7.99
N GLY A 69 16.02 -2.96 9.07
CA GLY A 69 16.92 -2.80 10.20
C GLY A 69 16.46 -1.69 11.16
N GLY A 70 16.94 -1.76 12.42
CA GLY A 70 16.44 -0.89 13.50
C GLY A 70 16.74 0.60 13.31
N GLU A 71 17.92 0.96 12.77
CA GLU A 71 18.29 2.36 12.56
C GLU A 71 17.35 3.03 11.54
N GLU A 72 17.16 2.39 10.38
CA GLU A 72 16.31 2.90 9.31
C GLU A 72 14.83 2.92 9.71
N ALA A 73 14.35 1.89 10.43
CA ALA A 73 13.01 1.90 11.01
C ALA A 73 12.79 3.08 11.96
N GLY A 74 13.79 3.41 12.80
CA GLY A 74 13.76 4.57 13.68
C GLY A 74 13.64 5.89 12.90
N LYS A 75 14.37 6.05 11.79
CA LYS A 75 14.28 7.23 10.90
C LYS A 75 12.87 7.37 10.31
N VAL A 76 12.29 6.28 9.80
CA VAL A 76 10.92 6.26 9.27
C VAL A 76 9.91 6.71 10.33
N LEU A 77 9.97 6.13 11.52
CA LEU A 77 9.05 6.47 12.61
C LEU A 77 9.19 7.91 13.09
N ALA A 78 10.41 8.46 13.11
CA ALA A 78 10.66 9.85 13.47
C ALA A 78 10.05 10.86 12.47
N MET A 79 9.99 10.50 11.18
CA MET A 79 9.40 11.32 10.12
C MET A 79 7.89 11.12 9.92
N ALA A 80 7.32 10.01 10.43
CA ALA A 80 5.91 9.68 10.26
C ALA A 80 4.97 10.82 10.71
N GLY A 81 5.26 11.48 11.83
CA GLY A 81 4.45 12.59 12.36
C GLY A 81 4.57 13.92 11.60
N LYS A 82 5.54 14.04 10.69
CA LYS A 82 5.93 15.28 10.00
C LYS A 82 5.71 15.11 8.49
N GLU A 83 6.78 14.84 7.73
CA GLU A 83 6.75 14.67 6.28
C GLU A 83 5.80 13.53 5.87
N GLY A 84 5.76 12.43 6.65
CA GLY A 84 4.84 11.32 6.41
C GLY A 84 3.36 11.73 6.51
N LYS A 85 3.02 12.65 7.42
CA LYS A 85 1.66 13.20 7.54
C LYS A 85 1.31 14.08 6.35
N GLU A 86 2.23 14.94 5.90
CA GLU A 86 2.02 15.83 4.77
C GLU A 86 1.82 15.05 3.47
N VAL A 87 2.67 14.05 3.23
CA VAL A 87 2.56 13.16 2.06
C VAL A 87 1.28 12.35 2.11
N LEU A 88 0.90 11.81 3.28
CA LEU A 88 -0.35 11.06 3.41
C LEU A 88 -1.57 11.93 3.05
N ASN A 89 -1.66 13.14 3.62
CA ASN A 89 -2.74 14.07 3.30
C ASN A 89 -2.79 14.38 1.81
N LYS A 90 -1.65 14.75 1.20
CA LYS A 90 -1.57 15.09 -0.22
C LYS A 90 -2.01 13.91 -1.11
N ASN A 91 -1.57 12.70 -0.80
CA ASN A 91 -1.92 11.51 -1.58
C ASN A 91 -3.42 11.17 -1.42
N THR A 92 -3.98 11.34 -0.23
CA THR A 92 -5.42 11.12 0.01
C THR A 92 -6.28 12.17 -0.71
N ASP A 93 -5.87 13.45 -0.68
CA ASP A 93 -6.56 14.53 -1.42
C ASP A 93 -6.53 14.28 -2.92
N LEU A 94 -5.38 13.82 -3.46
CA LEU A 94 -5.26 13.43 -4.85
C LEU A 94 -6.22 12.28 -5.20
N ALA A 95 -6.29 11.24 -4.37
CA ALA A 95 -7.21 10.12 -4.58
C ALA A 95 -8.68 10.59 -4.65
N PHE A 96 -9.08 11.55 -3.81
CA PHE A 96 -10.42 12.13 -3.89
C PHE A 96 -10.63 13.00 -5.13
N GLN A 97 -9.63 13.79 -5.54
CA GLN A 97 -9.69 14.58 -6.77
C GLN A 97 -9.87 13.69 -8.01
N ASP A 98 -9.24 12.51 -8.01
CA ASP A 98 -9.37 11.51 -9.07
C ASP A 98 -10.68 10.69 -8.98
N GLY A 99 -11.56 10.98 -8.02
CA GLY A 99 -12.87 10.35 -7.86
C GLY A 99 -12.88 9.08 -7.01
N GLY A 100 -11.80 8.82 -6.25
CA GLY A 100 -11.69 7.70 -5.32
C GLY A 100 -12.71 7.79 -4.17
N PHE A 101 -13.50 6.73 -3.98
CA PHE A 101 -14.50 6.62 -2.91
C PHE A 101 -14.34 5.36 -2.04
N GLY A 102 -13.36 4.52 -2.36
CA GLY A 102 -13.09 3.24 -1.69
C GLY A 102 -11.74 2.68 -2.11
N LEU A 103 -11.33 1.54 -1.55
CA LEU A 103 -10.03 0.93 -1.83
C LEU A 103 -10.16 -0.57 -2.18
N PRO A 104 -9.25 -1.12 -3.02
CA PRO A 104 -8.25 -0.38 -3.79
C PRO A 104 -8.89 0.42 -4.94
N TYR A 105 -8.29 1.56 -5.27
CA TYR A 105 -8.67 2.42 -6.40
C TYR A 105 -7.42 2.69 -7.23
N PHE A 106 -7.53 2.51 -8.53
CA PHE A 106 -6.42 2.63 -9.48
C PHE A 106 -6.74 3.74 -10.48
N VAL A 107 -5.77 4.61 -10.71
CA VAL A 107 -5.77 5.59 -11.81
C VAL A 107 -4.67 5.18 -12.77
N ALA A 108 -5.03 4.85 -14.01
CA ALA A 108 -4.14 4.19 -14.93
C ALA A 108 -4.11 4.90 -16.28
N THR A 109 -2.90 5.31 -16.70
CA THR A 109 -2.66 5.94 -18.00
C THR A 109 -1.94 4.95 -18.91
N ASP A 110 -2.53 4.65 -20.06
CA ASP A 110 -1.94 3.72 -21.03
C ASP A 110 -0.80 4.35 -21.85
N SER A 111 -0.16 3.56 -22.71
CA SER A 111 0.91 4.03 -23.60
C SER A 111 0.48 5.06 -24.65
N LYS A 112 -0.83 5.28 -24.81
CA LYS A 112 -1.42 6.29 -25.71
C LYS A 112 -1.85 7.56 -24.96
N GLY A 113 -1.59 7.65 -23.66
CA GLY A 113 -1.95 8.80 -22.83
C GLY A 113 -3.42 8.83 -22.41
N ARG A 114 -4.16 7.71 -22.53
CA ARG A 114 -5.56 7.61 -22.09
C ARG A 114 -5.61 7.20 -20.63
N THR A 115 -6.27 8.00 -19.80
CA THR A 115 -6.43 7.74 -18.37
C THR A 115 -7.81 7.16 -18.08
N GLU A 116 -7.86 6.05 -17.35
CA GLU A 116 -9.08 5.44 -16.82
C GLU A 116 -8.91 5.08 -15.34
N CYS A 117 -10.03 4.97 -14.62
CA CYS A 117 -10.06 4.63 -13.21
C CYS A 117 -10.75 3.27 -12.98
N PHE A 118 -10.22 2.48 -12.03
CA PHE A 118 -10.73 1.15 -11.70
C PHE A 118 -10.84 1.00 -10.18
N TRP A 119 -11.96 0.47 -9.70
CA TRP A 119 -12.20 0.26 -8.27
C TRP A 119 -12.41 -1.22 -7.97
N GLY A 120 -11.68 -1.75 -6.99
CA GLY A 120 -11.80 -3.14 -6.56
C GLY A 120 -10.73 -4.06 -7.15
N VAL A 121 -10.37 -5.10 -6.39
CA VAL A 121 -9.40 -6.12 -6.81
C VAL A 121 -9.91 -6.97 -7.97
N ASP A 122 -11.21 -7.04 -8.16
CA ASP A 122 -11.89 -7.72 -9.26
C ASP A 122 -11.76 -7.00 -10.61
N HIS A 123 -11.40 -5.71 -10.61
CA HIS A 123 -11.18 -4.92 -11.83
C HIS A 123 -9.73 -4.94 -12.33
N ILE A 124 -8.84 -5.65 -11.65
CA ILE A 124 -7.42 -5.76 -12.03
C ILE A 124 -7.25 -6.37 -13.45
N GLY A 125 -8.15 -7.27 -13.86
CA GLY A 125 -8.16 -7.79 -15.23
C GLY A 125 -8.45 -6.73 -16.29
N GLN A 126 -9.39 -5.81 -16.02
CA GLN A 126 -9.70 -4.69 -16.93
C GLN A 126 -8.57 -3.65 -16.92
N LEU A 127 -8.01 -3.34 -15.76
CA LEU A 127 -6.85 -2.46 -15.59
C LEU A 127 -5.67 -2.91 -16.46
N THR A 128 -5.31 -4.19 -16.39
CA THR A 128 -4.18 -4.75 -17.16
C THR A 128 -4.45 -4.76 -18.66
N GLN A 129 -5.70 -4.98 -19.07
CA GLN A 129 -6.13 -4.84 -20.46
C GLN A 129 -6.02 -3.39 -20.96
N HIS A 130 -6.46 -2.41 -20.16
CA HIS A 130 -6.34 -0.98 -20.48
C HIS A 130 -4.88 -0.56 -20.67
N LEU A 131 -4.00 -1.03 -19.78
CA LEU A 131 -2.56 -0.79 -19.86
C LEU A 131 -1.87 -1.53 -21.02
N GLY A 132 -2.55 -2.45 -21.70
CA GLY A 132 -1.99 -3.24 -22.79
C GLY A 132 -0.92 -4.24 -22.34
N LEU A 133 -0.98 -4.71 -21.08
CA LEU A 133 -0.03 -5.68 -20.54
C LEU A 133 -0.33 -7.08 -21.08
N GLU A 134 0.72 -7.85 -21.35
CA GLU A 134 0.58 -9.23 -21.80
C GLU A 134 0.00 -10.11 -20.69
N LYS A 135 -0.96 -10.97 -21.07
CA LYS A 135 -1.55 -11.93 -20.14
C LYS A 135 -0.54 -13.06 -19.88
N PRO A 136 -0.31 -13.46 -18.62
CA PRO A 136 0.52 -14.60 -18.28
C PRO A 136 -0.01 -15.88 -18.93
N GLU A 137 0.88 -16.67 -19.52
CA GLU A 137 0.56 -17.93 -20.19
C GLU A 137 0.03 -19.02 -19.21
N ALA A 138 0.39 -18.93 -17.93
CA ALA A 138 -0.13 -19.76 -16.85
C ALA A 138 -0.14 -18.98 -15.51
N GLY A 139 -1.03 -19.33 -14.58
CA GLY A 139 -0.98 -18.81 -13.20
C GLY A 139 -1.76 -17.52 -12.90
N GLY A 140 -2.29 -16.80 -13.91
CA GLY A 140 -3.49 -15.96 -13.77
C GLY A 140 -3.47 -14.53 -14.35
N TRP A 141 -4.62 -14.08 -14.85
CA TRP A 141 -5.36 -12.87 -14.42
C TRP A 141 -6.87 -13.19 -14.58
N LYS A 142 -7.61 -13.38 -13.49
CA LYS A 142 -9.10 -13.28 -13.44
C LYS A 142 -9.47 -12.85 -12.02
N ALA A 143 -10.21 -11.76 -11.79
CA ALA A 143 -11.55 -11.53 -12.35
C ALA A 143 -11.65 -10.51 -13.50
N VAL A 144 -12.74 -10.71 -14.25
CA VAL A 144 -13.39 -9.82 -15.22
C VAL A 144 -14.88 -9.96 -14.87
N LEU A 145 -15.51 -8.89 -14.41
CA LEU A 145 -16.95 -8.71 -14.53
C LEU A 145 -17.22 -7.95 -15.84
#